data_AF-A0A2G9HR70-F1
#
_entry.id   AF-A0A2G9HR70-F1
#
_cell.length_a   1.000
_cell.length_b   1.000
_cell.length_c   1.000
_cell.angle_alpha   90.00
_cell.angle_beta   90.00
_cell.angle_gamma   90.00
#
_symmetry.space_group_name_H-M   'P 1'
#
loop_
_entity.id
_entity.type
_entity.pdbx_description
1 polymer ?
#
loop_
_entity_poly.entity_id
_entity_poly.type
_entity_poly.pdbx_seq_one_letter_code
_entity_poly.pdbx_strand_id
1 'polypeptide(L)'
;MVVAVLIATMAFQAGMSPAGGVWQEDSDAHRAGEAVMSRNHPKAYDSFVRFNVIAFLSSLTSILLLISGLPLIRRRLFMWILVPIMWLTVTSIAVTYAISIVMVTPEKQRRYSSSHVIEIHGLAIWSGGMGVLLVGSTIQFIDWWLKNKGIIVLRPGWFRDLVRERVGRESV
;
A
#
# COMPACT_ATOMS: atom_id res chain seq x y z
N MET A 1 -5.47 -0.96 14.56
CA MET A 1 -5.60 0.47 14.90
C MET A 1 -4.27 1.19 14.85
N VAL A 2 -3.24 0.72 15.56
CA VAL A 2 -1.93 1.39 15.67
C VAL A 2 -1.31 1.76 14.31
N VAL A 3 -1.25 0.80 13.37
CA VAL A 3 -0.65 1.03 12.04
C VAL A 3 -1.33 2.17 11.28
N ALA A 4 -2.66 2.23 11.28
CA ALA A 4 -3.39 3.30 10.61
C ALA A 4 -3.09 4.67 11.24
N VAL A 5 -3.13 4.76 12.57
CA VAL A 5 -2.79 6.00 13.29
C VAL A 5 -1.37 6.47 12.95
N LEU A 6 -0.38 5.56 13.00
CA LEU A 6 1.02 5.88 12.64
C LEU A 6 1.15 6.42 11.22
N ILE A 7 0.47 5.78 10.27
CA ILE A 7 0.45 6.21 8.87
C ILE A 7 -0.17 7.60 8.72
N ALA A 8 -1.32 7.84 9.36
CA ALA A 8 -2.00 9.12 9.30
C ALA A 8 -1.12 10.24 9.87
N THR A 9 -0.43 9.96 10.98
CA THR A 9 0.52 10.89 11.59
C THR A 9 1.72 11.19 10.68
N MET A 10 2.33 10.17 10.07
CA MET A 10 3.45 10.37 9.14
C MET A 10 3.04 11.15 7.89
N ALA A 11 1.88 10.83 7.32
CA ALA A 11 1.32 11.53 6.16
C ALA A 11 1.03 13.01 6.48
N PHE A 12 0.43 13.27 7.65
CA PHE A 12 0.16 14.61 8.15
C PHE A 12 1.46 15.41 8.34
N GLN A 13 2.47 14.82 8.98
CA GLN A 13 3.78 15.46 9.16
C GLN A 13 4.44 15.78 7.81
N ALA A 14 4.40 14.84 6.86
CA ALA A 14 4.97 15.03 5.53
C ALA A 14 4.22 16.08 4.69
N GLY A 15 2.92 16.27 4.91
CA GLY A 15 2.12 17.30 4.26
C GLY A 15 2.33 18.70 4.85
N MET A 16 2.42 18.79 6.17
CA MET A 16 2.63 20.07 6.89
C MET A 16 4.07 20.57 6.84
N SER A 17 5.03 19.68 6.57
CA SER A 17 6.46 20.01 6.46
C SER A 17 7.00 19.46 5.15
N PRO A 18 6.79 20.17 4.02
CA PRO A 18 7.34 19.75 2.74
C PRO A 18 8.87 19.69 2.82
N ALA A 19 9.47 18.65 2.24
CA ALA A 19 10.92 18.50 2.22
C ALA A 19 11.56 19.70 1.50
N GLY A 20 12.53 20.35 2.17
CA GLY A 20 13.11 21.62 1.71
C GLY A 20 12.45 22.88 2.29
N GLY A 21 11.35 22.73 3.04
CA GLY A 21 10.68 23.83 3.72
C GLY A 21 9.78 24.67 2.81
N VAL A 22 9.30 25.78 3.36
CA VAL A 22 8.52 26.79 2.65
C VAL A 22 9.35 28.06 2.52
N TRP A 23 9.17 28.79 1.43
CA TRP A 23 9.76 30.11 1.28
C TRP A 23 9.19 31.04 2.35
N GLN A 24 10.05 31.78 3.05
CA GLN A 24 9.65 32.71 4.10
C GLN A 24 9.43 34.13 3.58
N GLU A 25 10.00 34.45 2.41
CA GLU A 25 9.98 35.79 1.81
C GLU A 25 9.35 35.74 0.41
N ASP A 26 8.66 36.83 0.06
CA ASP A 26 8.16 37.04 -1.31
C ASP A 26 9.32 37.47 -2.23
N SER A 27 9.36 36.91 -3.44
CA SER A 27 10.22 37.37 -4.54
C SER A 27 9.47 37.30 -5.87
N ASP A 28 10.03 37.89 -6.93
CA ASP A 28 9.50 37.79 -8.29
C ASP A 28 9.34 36.33 -8.78
N ALA A 29 10.04 35.39 -8.16
CA ALA A 29 10.03 33.98 -8.54
C ALA A 29 9.16 33.07 -7.64
N HIS A 30 8.86 33.46 -6.40
CA HIS A 30 8.17 32.61 -5.43
C HIS A 30 7.49 33.43 -4.33
N ARG A 31 6.35 32.92 -3.85
CA ARG A 31 5.59 33.57 -2.77
C ARG A 31 5.92 32.95 -1.42
N ALA A 32 5.87 33.76 -0.37
CA ALA A 32 5.98 33.28 1.00
C ALA A 32 4.88 32.25 1.29
N GLY A 33 5.25 31.13 1.92
CA GLY A 33 4.39 29.98 2.16
C GLY A 33 4.35 28.94 1.03
N GLU A 34 4.97 29.22 -0.12
CA GLU A 34 5.06 28.23 -1.19
C GLU A 34 6.15 27.19 -0.89
N ALA A 35 5.83 25.90 -1.09
CA ALA A 35 6.79 24.83 -0.85
C ALA A 35 7.98 24.95 -1.82
N VAL A 36 9.21 24.97 -1.27
CA VAL A 36 10.46 25.05 -2.05
C VAL A 36 10.55 23.94 -3.08
N MET A 37 10.00 22.77 -2.74
CA MET A 37 9.94 21.57 -3.57
C MET A 37 9.04 21.69 -4.81
N SER A 38 7.99 22.53 -4.76
CA SER A 38 7.04 22.74 -5.87
C SER A 38 7.73 23.31 -7.12
N ARG A 39 8.73 24.17 -6.92
CA ARG A 39 9.44 24.84 -8.02
C ARG A 39 10.59 24.01 -8.60
N ASN A 40 11.37 23.35 -7.74
CA ASN A 40 12.54 22.58 -8.19
C ASN A 40 12.16 21.33 -9.00
N HIS A 41 11.07 20.66 -8.66
CA HIS A 41 10.64 19.42 -9.32
C HIS A 41 9.09 19.30 -9.36
N PRO A 42 8.40 20.11 -10.17
CA PRO A 42 6.94 20.25 -10.13
C PRO A 42 6.20 18.93 -10.38
N LYS A 43 6.67 18.10 -11.32
CA LYS A 43 6.03 16.81 -11.65
C LYS A 43 6.09 15.78 -10.52
N ALA A 44 7.19 15.74 -9.78
CA ALA A 44 7.39 14.78 -8.70
C ALA A 44 6.74 15.26 -7.39
N TYR A 45 6.69 16.58 -7.17
CA TYR A 45 5.94 17.19 -6.07
C TYR A 45 4.42 16.94 -6.21
N ASP A 46 3.85 17.12 -7.40
CA ASP A 46 2.43 16.89 -7.65
C ASP A 46 2.03 15.42 -7.41
N SER A 47 2.85 14.47 -7.87
CA SER A 47 2.66 13.05 -7.55
C SER A 47 2.81 12.75 -6.05
N PHE A 48 3.83 13.32 -5.38
CA PHE A 48 4.03 13.16 -3.94
C PHE A 48 2.81 13.62 -3.12
N VAL A 49 2.29 14.82 -3.42
CA VAL A 49 1.13 15.37 -2.72
C VAL A 49 -0.11 14.51 -2.96
N ARG A 50 -0.36 14.05 -4.19
CA ARG A 50 -1.49 13.16 -4.48
C ARG A 50 -1.42 11.83 -3.73
N PHE A 51 -0.28 11.13 -3.76
CA PHE A 51 -0.12 9.86 -3.06
C PHE A 51 -0.21 10.00 -1.54
N ASN A 52 0.34 11.09 -0.99
CA ASN A 52 0.29 11.38 0.43
C ASN A 52 -1.14 11.66 0.91
N VAL A 53 -1.92 12.46 0.17
CA VAL A 53 -3.33 12.72 0.46
C VAL A 53 -4.17 11.44 0.40
N ILE A 54 -3.94 10.58 -0.60
CA ILE A 54 -4.63 9.27 -0.70
C ILE A 54 -4.29 8.38 0.51
N ALA A 55 -3.02 8.32 0.93
CA ALA A 55 -2.61 7.54 2.09
C ALA A 55 -3.25 8.06 3.39
N PHE A 56 -3.31 9.40 3.54
CA PHE A 56 -3.95 10.05 4.68
C PHE A 56 -5.45 9.76 4.75
N LEU A 57 -6.18 9.97 3.64
CA LEU A 57 -7.61 9.67 3.53
C LEU A 57 -7.91 8.20 3.78
N SER A 58 -7.16 7.30 3.15
CA SER A 58 -7.29 5.84 3.33
C SER A 58 -7.13 5.43 4.80
N SER A 59 -6.16 6.04 5.49
CA SER A 59 -5.94 5.80 6.90
C SER A 59 -7.07 6.35 7.77
N LEU A 60 -7.54 7.58 7.50
CA LEU A 60 -8.70 8.15 8.20
C LEU A 60 -9.96 7.30 8.03
N THR A 61 -10.23 6.81 6.82
CA THR A 61 -11.35 5.89 6.56
C THR A 61 -11.19 4.61 7.38
N SER A 62 -9.98 4.04 7.46
CA SER A 62 -9.70 2.84 8.26
C SER A 62 -9.88 3.07 9.77
N ILE A 63 -9.47 4.24 10.28
CA ILE A 63 -9.62 4.64 11.69
C ILE A 63 -11.10 4.87 12.02
N LEU A 64 -11.83 5.61 11.18
CA LEU A 64 -13.26 5.85 11.35
C LEU A 64 -14.04 4.54 11.32
N LEU A 65 -13.73 3.63 10.38
CA LEU A 65 -14.33 2.30 10.32
C LEU A 65 -14.03 1.47 11.58
N LEU A 66 -12.83 1.59 12.17
CA LEU A 66 -12.48 0.92 13.42
C LEU A 66 -13.18 1.52 14.64
N ILE A 67 -13.29 2.84 14.71
CA ILE A 67 -13.85 3.59 15.84
C ILE A 67 -15.37 3.54 15.86
N SER A 68 -16.03 3.62 14.68
CA SER A 68 -17.49 3.62 14.59
C SER A 68 -18.13 2.37 15.17
N GLY A 69 -17.36 1.31 15.48
CA GLY A 69 -17.85 0.15 16.24
C GLY A 69 -19.04 -0.54 15.59
N LEU A 70 -19.29 -0.24 14.31
CA LEU A 70 -20.49 -0.60 13.59
C LEU A 70 -20.56 -2.13 13.54
N PRO A 71 -21.65 -2.76 14.03
CA PRO A 71 -21.85 -4.21 14.00
C PRO A 71 -22.19 -4.67 12.57
N LEU A 72 -21.41 -4.26 11.57
CA LEU A 72 -21.64 -4.57 10.16
C LEU A 72 -21.24 -6.02 9.86
N ILE A 73 -22.13 -6.92 10.29
CA ILE A 73 -22.67 -8.11 9.61
C ILE A 73 -21.76 -9.30 9.30
N ARG A 74 -20.44 -9.24 9.51
CA ARG A 74 -19.57 -10.40 9.81
C ARG A 74 -18.16 -9.88 10.05
N ARG A 75 -17.52 -10.22 11.17
CA ARG A 75 -16.08 -9.97 11.43
C ARG A 75 -15.18 -10.33 10.23
N ARG A 76 -15.61 -11.28 9.41
CA ARG A 76 -15.01 -11.61 8.13
C ARG A 76 -15.00 -10.43 7.14
N LEU A 77 -16.16 -9.82 6.80
CA LEU A 77 -16.27 -8.71 5.81
C LEU A 77 -15.49 -7.46 6.23
N PHE A 78 -15.49 -7.15 7.51
CA PHE A 78 -14.69 -6.08 8.06
C PHE A 78 -13.17 -6.29 7.84
N MET A 79 -12.65 -7.49 8.13
CA MET A 79 -11.27 -7.84 7.76
C MET A 79 -11.07 -7.86 6.25
N TRP A 80 -12.03 -8.36 5.47
CA TRP A 80 -11.96 -8.43 3.99
C TRP A 80 -11.81 -7.05 3.33
N ILE A 81 -12.35 -5.99 3.93
CA ILE A 81 -12.25 -4.62 3.41
C ILE A 81 -11.03 -3.90 3.97
N LEU A 82 -10.72 -4.08 5.26
CA LEU A 82 -9.58 -3.40 5.89
C LEU A 82 -8.23 -3.89 5.42
N VAL A 83 -8.10 -5.19 5.11
CA VAL A 83 -6.86 -5.75 4.58
C VAL A 83 -6.48 -5.03 3.28
N PRO A 84 -7.25 -5.08 2.18
CA PRO A 84 -6.85 -4.42 0.92
C PRO A 84 -6.63 -2.91 1.06
N ILE A 85 -7.39 -2.22 1.92
CA ILE A 85 -7.18 -0.78 2.21
C ILE A 85 -5.82 -0.56 2.90
N MET A 86 -5.47 -1.36 3.91
CA MET A 86 -4.18 -1.25 4.58
C MET A 86 -3.02 -1.56 3.63
N TRP A 87 -3.19 -2.55 2.76
CA TRP A 87 -2.21 -2.89 1.72
C TRP A 87 -2.01 -1.75 0.72
N LEU A 88 -3.09 -1.15 0.20
CA LEU A 88 -3.05 0.04 -0.66
C LEU A 88 -2.29 1.19 0.03
N THR A 89 -2.54 1.37 1.32
CA THR A 89 -1.91 2.42 2.11
C THR A 89 -0.41 2.18 2.27
N VAL A 90 0.00 0.95 2.57
CA VAL A 90 1.40 0.53 2.69
C VAL A 90 2.16 0.71 1.36
N THR A 91 1.54 0.36 0.23
CA THR A 91 2.14 0.59 -1.09
C THR A 91 2.29 2.07 -1.43
N SER A 92 1.28 2.89 -1.08
CA SER A 92 1.32 4.34 -1.34
C SER A 92 2.44 5.04 -0.55
N ILE A 93 2.62 4.66 0.71
CA ILE A 93 3.68 5.21 1.57
C ILE A 93 5.07 4.81 1.07
N ALA A 94 5.26 3.55 0.66
CA ALA A 94 6.55 3.10 0.17
C ALA A 94 6.99 3.86 -1.09
N VAL A 95 6.06 4.13 -2.01
CA VAL A 95 6.30 4.97 -3.19
C VAL A 95 6.65 6.40 -2.78
N THR A 96 5.88 6.97 -1.84
CA THR A 96 6.11 8.33 -1.32
C THR A 96 7.49 8.47 -0.68
N TYR A 97 7.93 7.45 0.06
CA TYR A 97 9.25 7.39 0.69
C TYR A 97 10.39 7.30 -0.33
N ALA A 98 10.24 6.47 -1.38
CA ALA A 98 11.20 6.37 -2.47
C ALA A 98 11.38 7.71 -3.22
N ILE A 99 10.28 8.42 -3.49
CA ILE A 99 10.31 9.76 -4.12
C ILE A 99 11.03 10.77 -3.22
N SER A 100 10.80 10.69 -1.90
CA SER A 100 11.44 11.58 -0.92
C SER A 100 12.97 11.40 -0.88
N ILE A 101 13.47 10.17 -0.90
CA ILE A 101 14.93 9.90 -0.90
C ILE A 101 15.60 10.45 -2.17
N VAL A 102 14.96 10.27 -3.32
CA VAL A 102 15.44 10.82 -4.60
C VAL A 102 15.54 12.35 -4.55
N MET A 103 14.67 13.02 -3.81
CA MET A 103 14.66 14.47 -3.66
C MET A 103 15.67 15.00 -2.64
N VAL A 104 15.93 14.24 -1.57
CA VAL A 104 16.90 14.60 -0.53
C VAL A 104 18.35 14.42 -1.01
N THR A 105 18.58 13.60 -2.04
CA THR A 105 19.93 13.28 -2.52
C THR A 105 20.47 14.36 -3.49
N PRO A 106 21.61 15.04 -3.18
CA PRO A 106 22.13 16.15 -3.99
C PRO A 106 22.69 15.71 -5.37
N GLU A 107 22.44 16.54 -6.40
CA GLU A 107 22.70 16.25 -7.83
C GLU A 107 24.14 15.85 -8.19
N LYS A 108 25.16 16.26 -7.42
CA LYS A 108 26.56 15.96 -7.74
C LYS A 108 26.91 14.47 -7.62
N GLN A 109 26.14 13.70 -6.84
CA GLN A 109 26.24 12.23 -6.77
C GLN A 109 25.43 11.54 -7.88
N ARG A 110 24.48 12.24 -8.51
CA ARG A 110 23.51 11.70 -9.47
C ARG A 110 24.14 11.31 -10.81
N ARG A 111 25.29 11.90 -11.15
CA ARG A 111 25.96 11.71 -12.45
C ARG A 111 26.87 10.48 -12.54
N TYR A 112 27.07 9.76 -11.43
CA TYR A 112 27.86 8.52 -11.36
C TYR A 112 27.09 7.30 -10.84
N SER A 113 25.80 7.43 -10.51
CA SER A 113 25.20 6.51 -9.52
C SER A 113 24.18 5.53 -10.08
N SER A 114 24.60 4.27 -10.15
CA SER A 114 23.77 3.06 -10.10
C SER A 114 22.86 2.94 -8.85
N SER A 115 22.61 4.01 -8.07
CA SER A 115 21.77 3.96 -6.86
C SER A 115 20.27 4.05 -7.12
N HIS A 116 19.81 4.75 -8.17
CA HIS A 116 18.37 4.84 -8.49
C HIS A 116 17.80 3.50 -8.95
N VAL A 117 18.59 2.70 -9.67
CA VAL A 117 18.17 1.36 -10.10
C VAL A 117 18.05 0.39 -8.92
N ILE A 118 18.89 0.52 -7.88
CA ILE A 118 18.82 -0.34 -6.69
C ILE A 118 17.54 -0.06 -5.89
N GLU A 119 17.15 1.19 -5.69
CA GLU A 119 15.90 1.54 -5.00
C GLU A 119 14.66 1.15 -5.79
N ILE A 120 14.65 1.40 -7.11
CA ILE A 120 13.54 1.02 -7.98
C ILE A 120 13.37 -0.50 -8.04
N HIS A 121 14.45 -1.26 -8.14
CA HIS A 121 14.39 -2.72 -8.09
C HIS A 121 13.93 -3.23 -6.72
N GLY A 122 14.40 -2.63 -5.61
CA GLY A 122 13.92 -2.95 -4.27
C GLY A 122 12.41 -2.73 -4.10
N LEU A 123 11.90 -1.60 -4.60
CA LEU A 123 10.47 -1.27 -4.59
C LEU A 123 9.66 -2.20 -5.50
N ALA A 124 10.21 -2.59 -6.66
CA ALA A 124 9.58 -3.52 -7.60
C ALA A 124 9.50 -4.95 -7.04
N ILE A 125 10.57 -5.43 -6.41
CA ILE A 125 10.61 -6.76 -5.76
C ILE A 125 9.64 -6.79 -4.58
N TRP A 126 9.63 -5.74 -3.77
CA TRP A 126 8.75 -5.64 -2.60
C TRP A 126 7.27 -5.51 -2.98
N SER A 127 6.94 -4.68 -3.98
CA SER A 127 5.57 -4.56 -4.50
C SER A 127 5.09 -5.84 -5.18
N GLY A 128 5.97 -6.57 -5.88
CA GLY A 128 5.68 -7.89 -6.44
C GLY A 128 5.36 -8.93 -5.37
N GLY A 129 6.22 -9.05 -4.35
CA GLY A 129 5.98 -9.95 -3.22
C GLY A 129 4.70 -9.61 -2.45
N MET A 130 4.46 -8.32 -2.26
CA MET A 130 3.23 -7.81 -1.66
C MET A 130 1.98 -8.13 -2.50
N GLY A 131 2.07 -8.00 -3.83
CA GLY A 131 0.99 -8.33 -4.75
C GLY A 131 0.60 -9.81 -4.71
N VAL A 132 1.57 -10.71 -4.59
CA VAL A 132 1.32 -12.16 -4.47
C VAL A 132 0.53 -12.50 -3.20
N LEU A 133 0.84 -11.84 -2.07
CA LEU A 133 0.14 -12.02 -0.80
C LEU A 133 -1.30 -11.47 -0.84
N LEU A 134 -1.50 -10.36 -1.54
CA LEU A 134 -2.84 -9.83 -1.83
C LEU A 134 -3.66 -10.80 -2.66
N VAL A 135 -3.09 -11.35 -3.73
CA VAL A 135 -3.76 -12.34 -4.59
C VAL A 135 -4.09 -13.60 -3.80
N GLY A 136 -3.19 -14.10 -2.96
CA GLY A 136 -3.49 -15.23 -2.07
C GLY A 136 -4.67 -14.95 -1.13
N SER A 137 -4.74 -13.74 -0.59
CA SER A 137 -5.82 -13.30 0.29
C SER A 137 -7.15 -13.14 -0.46
N THR A 138 -7.14 -12.59 -1.68
CA THR A 138 -8.35 -12.47 -2.51
C THR A 138 -8.81 -13.82 -3.07
N ILE A 139 -7.93 -14.79 -3.29
CA ILE A 139 -8.32 -16.17 -3.63
C ILE A 139 -9.10 -16.79 -2.48
N GLN A 140 -8.64 -16.65 -1.25
CA GLN A 140 -9.39 -17.12 -0.07
C GLN A 140 -10.75 -16.42 0.07
N PHE A 141 -10.88 -15.17 -0.40
CA PHE A 141 -12.14 -14.42 -0.45
C PHE A 141 -13.13 -15.06 -1.41
N ILE A 142 -12.68 -15.27 -2.64
CA ILE A 142 -13.48 -15.85 -3.71
C ILE A 142 -13.95 -17.23 -3.28
N ASP A 143 -13.06 -18.00 -2.67
CA ASP A 143 -13.35 -19.35 -2.20
C ASP A 143 -14.37 -19.38 -1.04
N TRP A 144 -14.26 -18.47 -0.07
CA TRP A 144 -15.27 -18.30 0.98
C TRP A 144 -16.61 -17.77 0.45
N TRP A 145 -16.56 -16.80 -0.48
CA TRP A 145 -17.73 -16.16 -1.05
C TRP A 145 -18.54 -17.12 -1.92
N LEU A 146 -17.86 -17.94 -2.73
CA LEU A 146 -18.47 -19.01 -3.53
C LEU A 146 -19.10 -20.09 -2.63
N LYS A 147 -18.42 -20.50 -1.56
CA LYS A 147 -18.98 -21.41 -0.54
C LYS A 147 -20.21 -20.82 0.16
N ASN A 148 -20.22 -19.52 0.44
CA ASN A 148 -21.34 -18.84 1.08
C ASN A 148 -22.54 -18.62 0.14
N LYS A 149 -22.35 -18.71 -1.18
CA LYS A 149 -23.41 -18.71 -2.21
C LYS A 149 -23.95 -20.12 -2.49
N GLY A 150 -23.48 -21.15 -1.79
CA GLY A 150 -23.88 -22.55 -2.01
C GLY A 150 -23.23 -23.20 -3.24
N ILE A 151 -22.23 -22.56 -3.85
CA ILE A 151 -21.49 -23.11 -4.99
C ILE A 151 -20.27 -23.85 -4.45
N ILE A 152 -20.31 -25.18 -4.48
CA ILE A 152 -19.19 -26.06 -4.12
C ILE A 152 -18.16 -25.97 -5.24
N VAL A 153 -17.16 -25.08 -5.09
CA VAL A 153 -15.99 -25.05 -5.95
C VAL A 153 -15.11 -26.26 -5.65
N LEU A 154 -14.61 -26.85 -6.74
CA LEU A 154 -14.09 -28.21 -6.81
C LEU A 154 -13.06 -28.52 -5.73
N ARG A 155 -13.37 -29.59 -4.98
CA ARG A 155 -12.35 -30.47 -4.40
C ARG A 155 -11.38 -30.84 -5.53
N PRO A 156 -10.07 -30.52 -5.44
CA PRO A 156 -9.14 -30.81 -6.52
C PRO A 156 -9.21 -32.31 -6.88
N GLY A 157 -9.42 -32.62 -8.16
CA GLY A 157 -9.66 -34.00 -8.63
C GLY A 157 -8.57 -34.97 -8.18
N TRP A 158 -7.31 -34.52 -8.17
CA TRP A 158 -6.15 -35.27 -7.70
C TRP A 158 -6.27 -35.78 -6.25
N PHE A 159 -7.04 -35.09 -5.39
CA PHE A 159 -7.25 -35.53 -4.01
C PHE A 159 -8.21 -36.73 -3.91
N ARG A 160 -9.17 -36.86 -4.83
CA ARG A 160 -10.03 -38.05 -4.90
C ARG A 160 -9.24 -39.26 -5.39
N ASP A 161 -8.32 -39.06 -6.32
CA ASP A 161 -7.54 -40.14 -6.91
C ASP A 161 -6.54 -40.73 -5.91
N LEU A 162 -5.87 -39.89 -5.13
CA LEU A 162 -4.96 -40.34 -4.06
C LEU A 162 -5.68 -41.15 -2.96
N VAL A 163 -6.90 -40.74 -2.59
CA VAL A 163 -7.68 -41.47 -1.58
C VAL A 163 -8.16 -42.81 -2.15
N ARG A 164 -8.55 -42.86 -3.43
CA ARG A 164 -8.97 -44.10 -4.10
C ARG A 164 -7.81 -45.10 -4.24
N GLU A 165 -6.62 -44.65 -4.58
CA GLU A 165 -5.42 -45.49 -4.67
C GLU A 165 -4.95 -46.02 -3.31
N ARG A 166 -5.13 -45.25 -2.24
CA ARG A 166 -4.75 -45.69 -0.89
C ARG A 166 -5.72 -46.74 -0.36
N VAL A 167 -7.02 -46.54 -0.55
CA VAL A 167 -8.05 -47.51 -0.13
C VAL A 167 -7.96 -48.82 -0.92
N GLY A 168 -7.66 -48.78 -2.23
CA GLY A 168 -7.51 -49.99 -3.04
C GLY A 168 -6.26 -50.83 -2.74
N ARG A 169 -5.25 -50.25 -2.05
CA ARG A 169 -4.02 -50.96 -1.65
C ARG A 169 -4.10 -51.63 -0.28
N GLU A 170 -5.06 -51.28 0.55
CA GLU A 170 -5.27 -51.88 1.87
C GLU A 170 -6.28 -53.06 1.83
N SER A 171 -6.92 -53.29 0.68
CA SER A 171 -7.91 -54.34 0.46
C SER A 171 -7.38 -55.57 -0.29
N VAL A 172 -6.06 -55.69 -0.47
CA VAL A 172 -5.36 -56.84 -1.08
C VAL A 172 -4.28 -57.30 -0.11
#